data_AF-A0AAF0Y063-F1
#
_entry.id   AF-A0AAF0Y063-F1
#
_cell.length_a   1.000
_cell.length_b   1.000
_cell.length_c   1.000
_cell.angle_alpha   90.00
_cell.angle_beta   90.00
_cell.angle_gamma   90.00
#
_symmetry.space_group_name_H-M   'P 1'
#
loop_
_entity.id
_entity.type
_entity.pdbx_description
1 polymer ?
#
loop_
_entity_poly.entity_id
_entity_poly.type
_entity_poly.pdbx_seq_one_letter_code
_entity_poly.pdbx_strand_id
1 'polypeptide(L)'
;MRTTWSAAVLALGALMGFATTVGASTTGQAICNDIICITALRDSVSNTDNYTLTPSAARASEHVGWLAIGFGAYMPHTPLVIVWPNSDGSLTLSQREASDHVMPTRVTSPARIATLDTAASFSNSTSSFTFSVPTTDAAQNETTIIWAVSQANPGSSDADAMLVKHTWSGPTQVSMLAPWAGRTIMQGGQGVWTKTTKMNGRPTFALIAHVTCGVLATLLVLPGGVVVPRITRGLTTTRWWFRFHAVNQGLFAVALIAVAFGLAMSFGGKIDSNHRKCGVALFSLAVLQTLLGLVAHFYRPGYRVRPYTFETKRGRGPSNFIHVAVGIVIVCVGWATSWYGFTSEWTYRGHGPTPYGLRIGWGVIVALWLTAYVFGIIFFLPRQLRIESADRQAMLREESKHFRSSAVALAHGFHMEPPRVNAITPTPPPPALSPSPKTPRRNRKTEEDDYSINGHDSITSPMPESLAFTHGSPTSTMSGFPRSPDPSADGHSAYFPNPPKPKGESIYDQFMNRSAPTVQAPAPPVPSRPEGLDGNPFDDTPNPVQTMTMPLSIKKGGGAGKRW
;
A
#
# COMPACT_ATOMS: atom_id res chain seq x y z
N MET A 1 -98.79 34.89 -3.20
CA MET A 1 -97.55 35.30 -2.50
C MET A 1 -96.81 34.05 -2.04
N ARG A 2 -95.50 34.01 -2.29
CA ARG A 2 -94.49 33.05 -1.79
C ARG A 2 -94.50 31.64 -2.41
N THR A 3 -93.62 31.45 -3.39
CA THR A 3 -92.68 30.31 -3.49
C THR A 3 -91.53 30.70 -4.43
N THR A 4 -90.42 29.97 -4.31
CA THR A 4 -89.21 29.94 -5.17
C THR A 4 -88.20 31.06 -5.01
N TRP A 5 -87.18 30.89 -4.15
CA TRP A 5 -85.80 31.38 -4.35
C TRP A 5 -84.88 30.66 -3.36
N SER A 6 -84.16 29.60 -3.79
CA SER A 6 -82.95 29.06 -3.12
C SER A 6 -82.33 27.91 -3.95
N ALA A 7 -81.91 28.18 -5.19
CA ALA A 7 -81.14 27.21 -5.99
C ALA A 7 -80.21 27.87 -7.02
N ALA A 8 -79.61 29.02 -6.71
CA ALA A 8 -78.76 29.75 -7.66
C ALA A 8 -77.56 30.46 -7.00
N VAL A 9 -76.81 29.77 -6.12
CA VAL A 9 -75.51 30.28 -5.60
C VAL A 9 -74.39 29.22 -5.62
N LEU A 10 -74.64 27.99 -6.06
CA LEU A 10 -73.64 26.90 -6.06
C LEU A 10 -73.15 26.48 -7.46
N ALA A 11 -73.06 27.42 -8.40
CA ALA A 11 -72.53 27.16 -9.74
C ALA A 11 -71.90 28.40 -10.39
N LEU A 12 -71.11 29.17 -9.63
CA LEU A 12 -70.19 30.15 -10.21
C LEU A 12 -68.75 29.65 -10.05
N GLY A 13 -68.33 28.86 -11.04
CA GLY A 13 -67.00 28.98 -11.63
C GLY A 13 -65.80 28.59 -10.77
N ALA A 14 -65.70 27.30 -10.45
CA ALA A 14 -64.43 26.62 -10.21
C ALA A 14 -63.56 26.64 -11.49
N LEU A 15 -62.99 27.81 -11.80
CA LEU A 15 -62.09 28.03 -12.95
C LEU A 15 -60.96 29.00 -12.57
N MET A 16 -60.50 28.96 -11.31
CA MET A 16 -59.11 29.28 -11.03
C MET A 16 -58.30 28.07 -11.51
N GLY A 17 -57.88 28.15 -12.77
CA GLY A 17 -56.92 27.22 -13.32
C GLY A 17 -55.71 27.14 -12.40
N PHE A 18 -55.46 25.95 -11.87
CA PHE A 18 -54.11 25.55 -11.51
C PHE A 18 -53.30 25.55 -12.81
N ALA A 19 -52.91 26.73 -13.28
CA ALA A 19 -51.68 26.88 -14.00
C ALA A 19 -50.59 26.56 -12.98
N THR A 20 -50.34 25.27 -12.75
CA THR A 20 -49.00 24.82 -12.41
C THR A 20 -48.17 25.28 -13.59
N THR A 21 -47.60 26.47 -13.48
CA THR A 21 -46.48 26.86 -14.31
C THR A 21 -45.47 25.75 -14.08
N VAL A 22 -45.38 24.84 -15.05
CA VAL A 22 -44.23 23.94 -15.18
C VAL A 22 -43.09 24.87 -15.56
N GLY A 23 -42.63 25.65 -14.58
CA GLY A 23 -41.38 26.38 -14.71
C GLY A 23 -40.35 25.32 -15.02
N ALA A 24 -39.56 25.54 -16.07
CA ALA A 24 -38.40 24.73 -16.38
C ALA A 24 -37.60 24.56 -15.08
N SER A 25 -37.72 23.39 -14.46
CA SER A 25 -37.09 23.14 -13.18
C SER A 25 -35.72 22.61 -13.51
N THR A 26 -34.73 23.50 -13.51
CA THR A 26 -33.34 23.09 -13.47
C THR A 26 -33.10 22.46 -12.10
N THR A 27 -32.82 21.17 -12.07
CA THR A 27 -32.42 20.45 -10.84
C THR A 27 -30.93 20.13 -10.90
N GLY A 28 -30.32 19.80 -9.78
CA GLY A 28 -28.91 19.44 -9.76
C GLY A 28 -28.17 19.83 -8.49
N GLN A 29 -26.87 19.62 -8.51
CA GLN A 29 -25.99 19.82 -7.38
C GLN A 29 -24.61 20.28 -7.82
N ALA A 30 -23.98 21.12 -6.99
CA ALA A 30 -22.57 21.45 -7.09
C ALA A 30 -21.80 20.85 -5.92
N ILE A 31 -20.70 20.17 -6.21
CA ILE A 31 -19.83 19.51 -5.24
C ILE A 31 -18.40 20.00 -5.46
N CYS A 32 -17.77 20.45 -4.37
CA CYS A 32 -16.40 20.94 -4.40
C CYS A 32 -15.51 20.20 -3.41
N ASN A 33 -14.27 19.97 -3.80
CA ASN A 33 -13.16 19.65 -2.92
C ASN A 33 -12.04 20.71 -3.03
N ASP A 34 -10.87 20.43 -2.47
CA ASP A 34 -9.70 21.32 -2.50
C ASP A 34 -9.02 21.40 -3.88
N ILE A 35 -9.45 20.61 -4.87
CA ILE A 35 -8.88 20.56 -6.23
C ILE A 35 -9.86 21.08 -7.29
N ILE A 36 -11.11 20.64 -7.27
CA ILE A 36 -12.11 20.88 -8.32
C ILE A 36 -13.51 21.04 -7.71
N CYS A 37 -14.31 21.86 -8.38
CA CYS A 37 -15.74 22.01 -8.25
C CYS A 37 -16.43 21.46 -9.49
N ILE A 38 -17.42 20.60 -9.28
CA ILE A 38 -18.24 20.00 -10.33
C ILE A 38 -19.68 20.41 -10.06
N THR A 39 -20.25 21.18 -10.98
CA THR A 39 -21.67 21.55 -10.98
C THR A 39 -22.38 20.73 -12.03
N ALA A 40 -23.32 19.88 -11.62
CA ALA A 40 -24.12 19.05 -12.51
C ALA A 40 -25.58 19.49 -12.41
N LEU A 41 -26.13 20.02 -13.51
CA LEU A 41 -27.50 20.52 -13.62
C LEU A 41 -28.25 19.71 -14.65
N ARG A 42 -29.48 19.30 -14.35
CA ARG A 42 -30.41 18.68 -15.28
C ARG A 42 -31.42 19.71 -15.74
N ASP A 43 -31.54 19.85 -17.06
CA ASP A 43 -32.61 20.59 -17.70
C ASP A 43 -33.63 19.58 -18.25
N SER A 44 -34.79 19.56 -17.60
CA SER A 44 -35.91 18.68 -17.94
C SER A 44 -36.62 19.07 -19.25
N VAL A 45 -36.44 20.31 -19.72
CA VAL A 45 -37.06 20.79 -20.96
C VAL A 45 -36.24 20.34 -22.16
N SER A 46 -34.92 20.50 -22.10
CA SER A 46 -34.01 20.07 -23.17
C SER A 46 -33.60 18.60 -23.08
N ASN A 47 -33.93 17.90 -21.98
CA ASN A 47 -33.45 16.55 -21.67
C ASN A 47 -31.91 16.45 -21.70
N THR A 48 -31.25 17.43 -21.10
CA THR A 48 -29.78 17.49 -21.04
C THR A 48 -29.27 17.66 -19.62
N ASP A 49 -28.16 16.99 -19.33
CA ASP A 49 -27.36 17.16 -18.13
C ASP A 49 -26.16 18.07 -18.46
N ASN A 50 -26.13 19.27 -17.88
CA ASN A 50 -25.08 20.27 -18.01
C ASN A 50 -24.05 20.11 -16.88
N TYR A 51 -22.78 19.96 -17.24
CA TYR A 51 -21.66 19.84 -16.32
C TYR A 51 -20.74 21.04 -16.44
N THR A 52 -20.43 21.69 -15.33
CA THR A 52 -19.41 22.74 -15.23
C THR A 52 -18.29 22.28 -14.31
N LEU A 53 -17.06 22.29 -14.84
CA LEU A 53 -15.83 21.92 -14.15
C LEU A 53 -15.01 23.17 -13.88
N THR A 54 -14.75 23.47 -12.62
CA THR A 54 -13.97 24.64 -12.22
C THR A 54 -12.90 24.20 -11.20
N PRO A 55 -11.64 24.60 -11.35
CA PRO A 55 -10.61 24.41 -10.32
C PRO A 55 -11.06 25.06 -9.01
N SER A 56 -10.70 24.46 -7.88
CA SER A 56 -11.05 25.05 -6.58
C SER A 56 -10.37 26.42 -6.42
N ALA A 57 -10.98 27.32 -5.65
CA ALA A 57 -10.36 28.62 -5.34
C ALA A 57 -8.97 28.47 -4.66
N ALA A 58 -8.74 27.37 -3.93
CA ALA A 58 -7.46 27.09 -3.29
C ALA A 58 -6.35 26.78 -4.30
N ARG A 59 -6.69 26.40 -5.54
CA ARG A 59 -5.75 26.04 -6.61
C ARG A 59 -5.99 26.80 -7.91
N ALA A 60 -6.81 27.85 -7.88
CA ALA A 60 -7.07 28.72 -9.02
C ALA A 60 -5.80 29.41 -9.55
N SER A 61 -4.72 29.49 -8.76
CA SER A 61 -3.43 30.01 -9.24
C SER A 61 -2.55 28.96 -9.92
N GLU A 62 -2.90 27.68 -9.84
CA GLU A 62 -2.16 26.60 -10.49
C GLU A 62 -2.63 26.47 -11.94
N HIS A 63 -1.70 26.51 -12.91
CA HIS A 63 -2.04 26.34 -14.32
C HIS A 63 -2.71 24.98 -14.54
N VAL A 64 -3.99 25.01 -14.94
CA VAL A 64 -4.74 23.81 -15.31
C VAL A 64 -4.48 23.49 -16.77
N GLY A 65 -3.89 22.33 -17.00
CA GLY A 65 -3.63 21.78 -18.32
C GLY A 65 -4.89 21.19 -18.93
N TRP A 66 -5.59 20.32 -18.20
CA TRP A 66 -6.86 19.74 -18.62
C TRP A 66 -7.72 19.30 -17.42
N LEU A 67 -9.05 19.30 -17.60
CA LEU A 67 -10.02 18.76 -16.64
C LEU A 67 -10.81 17.62 -17.30
N ALA A 68 -11.21 16.63 -16.51
CA ALA A 68 -12.03 15.54 -17.00
C ALA A 68 -13.05 15.08 -15.96
N ILE A 69 -14.16 14.55 -16.46
CA ILE A 69 -15.03 13.66 -15.70
C ILE A 69 -15.29 12.36 -16.46
N GLY A 70 -15.59 11.29 -15.73
CA GLY A 70 -16.05 10.02 -16.26
C GLY A 70 -17.36 9.61 -15.61
N PHE A 71 -18.25 8.99 -16.39
CA PHE A 71 -19.57 8.55 -15.94
C PHE A 71 -19.52 7.11 -15.41
N GLY A 72 -18.97 6.94 -14.22
CA GLY A 72 -18.76 5.64 -13.59
C GLY A 72 -17.98 5.75 -12.29
N ALA A 73 -17.67 4.60 -11.66
CA ALA A 73 -16.94 4.54 -10.40
C ALA A 73 -15.41 4.39 -10.57
N TYR A 74 -14.94 4.02 -11.76
CA TYR A 74 -13.54 3.75 -12.06
C TYR A 74 -13.23 4.10 -13.53
N MET A 75 -11.95 4.24 -13.88
CA MET A 75 -11.52 4.70 -15.22
C MET A 75 -11.70 3.66 -16.34
N PRO A 76 -11.36 2.36 -16.14
CA PRO A 76 -11.60 1.35 -17.16
C PRO A 76 -13.07 1.25 -17.57
N HIS A 77 -13.34 1.16 -18.87
CA HIS A 77 -14.67 0.98 -19.47
C HIS A 77 -15.70 2.05 -19.07
N THR A 78 -15.23 3.24 -18.70
CA THR A 78 -16.07 4.38 -18.36
C THR A 78 -15.97 5.44 -19.45
N PRO A 79 -17.10 5.95 -19.97
CA PRO A 79 -17.10 7.10 -20.86
C PRO A 79 -16.58 8.35 -20.15
N LEU A 80 -15.58 8.99 -20.72
CA LEU A 80 -14.88 10.17 -20.21
C LEU A 80 -15.17 11.38 -21.10
N VAL A 81 -15.32 12.55 -20.49
CA VAL A 81 -15.31 13.85 -21.16
C VAL A 81 -14.13 14.64 -20.60
N ILE A 82 -13.24 15.05 -21.50
CA ILE A 82 -11.98 15.72 -21.17
C ILE A 82 -11.96 17.04 -21.92
N VAL A 83 -11.64 18.13 -21.22
CA VAL A 83 -11.63 19.48 -21.79
C VAL A 83 -10.33 20.19 -21.44
N TRP A 84 -9.75 20.90 -22.41
CA TRP A 84 -8.55 21.71 -22.21
C TRP A 84 -8.52 22.95 -23.10
N PRO A 85 -7.79 24.00 -22.70
CA PRO A 85 -7.58 25.18 -23.51
C PRO A 85 -6.47 24.96 -24.55
N ASN A 86 -6.60 25.62 -25.71
CA ASN A 86 -5.60 25.64 -26.77
C ASN A 86 -4.80 26.93 -26.73
N SER A 87 -3.68 26.98 -27.45
CA SER A 87 -2.79 28.15 -27.52
C SER A 87 -3.43 29.38 -28.19
N ASP A 88 -4.45 29.17 -29.03
CA ASP A 88 -5.23 30.22 -29.70
C ASP A 88 -6.40 30.74 -28.83
N GLY A 89 -6.53 30.26 -27.59
CA GLY A 89 -7.60 30.62 -26.67
C GLY A 89 -8.90 29.82 -26.86
N SER A 90 -9.00 29.01 -27.92
CA SER A 90 -10.11 28.07 -28.10
C SER A 90 -10.04 26.92 -27.08
N LEU A 91 -11.09 26.10 -27.04
CA LEU A 91 -11.20 24.95 -26.15
C LEU A 91 -11.37 23.68 -26.97
N THR A 92 -10.73 22.60 -26.53
CA THR A 92 -10.93 21.27 -27.10
C THR A 92 -11.72 20.42 -26.12
N LEU A 93 -12.82 19.82 -26.58
CA LEU A 93 -13.56 18.77 -25.89
C LEU A 93 -13.26 17.43 -26.56
N SER A 94 -12.92 16.42 -25.75
CA SER A 94 -12.67 15.06 -26.20
C SER A 94 -13.46 14.06 -25.39
N GLN A 95 -14.21 13.20 -26.08
CA GLN A 95 -14.85 12.05 -25.46
C GLN A 95 -13.99 10.82 -25.66
N ARG A 96 -13.65 10.14 -24.55
CA ARG A 96 -12.70 9.03 -24.56
C ARG A 96 -13.18 7.88 -23.68
N GLU A 97 -12.55 6.73 -23.84
CA GLU A 97 -12.73 5.57 -22.97
C GLU A 97 -11.37 4.85 -22.84
N ALA A 98 -11.10 4.22 -21.70
CA ALA A 98 -9.92 3.40 -21.50
C ALA A 98 -10.32 1.95 -21.25
N SER A 99 -9.57 0.99 -21.78
CA SER A 99 -9.77 -0.44 -21.46
C SER A 99 -9.22 -0.83 -20.09
N ASP A 100 -8.30 -0.04 -19.54
CA ASP A 100 -7.69 -0.23 -18.22
C ASP A 100 -7.19 1.14 -17.71
N HIS A 101 -6.29 1.17 -16.73
CA HIS A 101 -5.60 2.36 -16.22
C HIS A 101 -4.49 2.83 -17.19
N VAL A 102 -4.83 2.92 -18.46
CA VAL A 102 -3.98 3.39 -19.56
C VAL A 102 -4.52 4.70 -20.13
N MET A 103 -3.77 5.38 -20.99
CA MET A 103 -4.27 6.59 -21.64
C MET A 103 -5.57 6.27 -22.40
N PRO A 104 -6.67 7.00 -22.12
CA PRO A 104 -7.94 6.75 -22.78
C PRO A 104 -7.84 7.18 -24.24
N THR A 105 -8.46 6.41 -25.13
CA THR A 105 -8.50 6.65 -26.57
C THR A 105 -9.79 7.36 -26.95
N ARG A 106 -9.77 8.24 -27.96
CA ARG A 106 -10.97 8.90 -28.43
C ARG A 106 -12.04 7.91 -28.88
N VAL A 107 -13.28 8.15 -28.48
CA VAL A 107 -14.47 7.42 -28.94
C VAL A 107 -15.12 8.25 -30.05
N THR A 108 -15.12 7.74 -31.28
CA THR A 108 -15.65 8.46 -32.46
C THR A 108 -17.18 8.51 -32.50
N SER A 109 -17.86 7.59 -31.80
CA SER A 109 -19.32 7.51 -31.76
C SER A 109 -19.79 7.10 -30.35
N PRO A 110 -19.66 8.00 -29.36
CA PRO A 110 -20.07 7.70 -27.99
C PRO A 110 -21.59 7.60 -27.89
N ALA A 111 -22.09 6.72 -27.01
CA ALA A 111 -23.53 6.53 -26.81
C ALA A 111 -24.27 7.81 -26.38
N ARG A 112 -23.54 8.73 -25.71
CA ARG A 112 -24.01 10.08 -25.40
C ARG A 112 -22.98 11.09 -25.90
N ILE A 113 -23.38 11.97 -26.81
CA ILE A 113 -22.49 12.99 -27.38
C ILE A 113 -22.46 14.19 -26.43
N ALA A 114 -21.26 14.57 -25.99
CA ALA A 114 -21.05 15.75 -25.17
C ALA A 114 -20.86 16.97 -26.07
N THR A 115 -21.56 18.07 -25.77
CA THR A 115 -21.50 19.31 -26.53
C THR A 115 -20.91 20.41 -25.66
N LEU A 116 -19.80 21.01 -26.11
CA LEU A 116 -19.14 22.09 -25.38
C LEU A 116 -19.97 23.37 -25.45
N ASP A 117 -20.20 24.01 -24.31
CA ASP A 117 -20.77 25.36 -24.24
C ASP A 117 -19.61 26.36 -24.17
N THR A 118 -19.20 26.86 -25.35
CA THR A 118 -18.09 27.81 -25.46
C THR A 118 -18.41 29.18 -24.85
N ALA A 119 -19.69 29.54 -24.69
CA ALA A 119 -20.08 30.81 -24.12
C ALA A 119 -20.03 30.79 -22.58
N ALA A 120 -20.36 29.64 -21.98
CA ALA A 120 -20.23 29.41 -20.54
C ALA A 120 -18.85 28.92 -20.11
N SER A 121 -17.95 28.62 -21.05
CA SER A 121 -16.58 28.18 -20.79
C SER A 121 -15.56 29.30 -20.96
N PHE A 122 -14.55 29.36 -20.09
CA PHE A 122 -13.51 30.39 -20.12
C PHE A 122 -12.16 29.83 -19.70
N SER A 123 -11.10 30.11 -20.47
CA SER A 123 -9.73 29.59 -20.30
C SER A 123 -8.76 30.54 -19.57
N ASN A 124 -9.28 31.42 -18.71
CA ASN A 124 -8.44 32.37 -17.95
C ASN A 124 -7.79 31.70 -16.71
N SER A 125 -7.26 32.51 -15.78
CA SER A 125 -6.64 32.03 -14.54
C SER A 125 -7.52 31.05 -13.74
N THR A 126 -8.85 31.15 -13.83
CA THR A 126 -9.79 30.24 -13.14
C THR A 126 -10.39 29.13 -14.03
N SER A 127 -9.89 28.97 -15.27
CA SER A 127 -10.26 27.97 -16.29
C SER A 127 -11.50 27.12 -15.96
N SER A 128 -12.70 27.59 -16.32
CA SER A 128 -13.96 26.85 -16.12
C SER A 128 -14.46 26.30 -17.45
N PHE A 129 -14.90 25.05 -17.46
CA PHE A 129 -15.41 24.40 -18.67
C PHE A 129 -16.82 23.88 -18.45
N THR A 130 -17.74 24.26 -19.34
CA THR A 130 -19.14 23.84 -19.31
C THR A 130 -19.47 23.06 -20.57
N PHE A 131 -20.14 21.93 -20.41
CA PHE A 131 -20.63 21.11 -21.52
C PHE A 131 -21.94 20.42 -21.15
N SER A 132 -22.70 20.00 -22.15
CA SER A 132 -23.95 19.27 -21.97
C SER A 132 -23.84 17.83 -22.49
N VAL A 133 -24.61 16.92 -21.90
CA VAL A 133 -24.73 15.52 -22.31
C VAL A 133 -26.22 15.13 -22.29
N PRO A 134 -26.75 14.37 -23.26
CA PRO A 134 -28.12 13.88 -23.21
C PRO A 134 -28.42 13.08 -21.94
N THR A 135 -29.56 13.36 -21.31
CA THR A 135 -30.02 12.62 -20.12
C THR A 135 -30.46 11.21 -20.54
N THR A 136 -29.94 10.16 -19.90
CA THR A 136 -30.33 8.76 -20.16
C THR A 136 -31.58 8.33 -19.40
N ASP A 137 -31.75 8.85 -18.19
CA ASP A 137 -32.88 8.55 -17.33
C ASP A 137 -33.24 9.82 -16.54
N ALA A 138 -34.39 10.41 -16.88
CA ALA A 138 -34.88 11.61 -16.23
C ALA A 138 -35.18 11.37 -14.73
N ALA A 139 -35.50 10.14 -14.34
CA ALA A 139 -35.78 9.77 -12.94
C ALA A 139 -34.50 9.45 -12.14
N GLN A 140 -33.34 9.33 -12.79
CA GLN A 140 -32.08 9.04 -12.10
C GLN A 140 -31.70 10.21 -11.18
N ASN A 141 -31.82 10.00 -9.86
CA ASN A 141 -31.44 11.00 -8.87
C ASN A 141 -29.93 11.12 -8.71
N GLU A 142 -29.19 10.01 -8.63
CA GLU A 142 -27.75 10.03 -8.33
C GLU A 142 -26.94 9.55 -9.55
N THR A 143 -25.88 10.30 -9.88
CA THR A 143 -24.91 9.93 -10.90
C THR A 143 -23.54 9.78 -10.27
N THR A 144 -22.95 8.59 -10.38
CA THR A 144 -21.57 8.35 -9.97
C THR A 144 -20.64 8.88 -11.03
N ILE A 145 -19.68 9.70 -10.63
CA ILE A 145 -18.67 10.25 -11.52
C ILE A 145 -17.28 10.06 -10.94
N ILE A 146 -16.30 9.89 -11.81
CA ILE A 146 -14.89 10.13 -11.48
C ILE A 146 -14.47 11.46 -12.07
N TRP A 147 -13.51 12.13 -11.46
CA TRP A 147 -12.94 13.37 -11.97
C TRP A 147 -11.43 13.25 -12.01
N ALA A 148 -10.81 14.03 -12.89
CA ALA A 148 -9.37 14.12 -12.99
C ALA A 148 -8.94 15.52 -13.44
N VAL A 149 -7.78 15.96 -12.93
CA VAL A 149 -7.17 17.27 -13.22
C VAL A 149 -5.70 17.04 -13.53
N SER A 150 -5.21 17.64 -14.61
CA SER A 150 -3.79 17.71 -14.92
C SER A 150 -3.33 19.14 -15.03
N GLN A 151 -2.10 19.40 -14.63
CA GLN A 151 -1.41 20.67 -14.87
C GLN A 151 -0.72 20.72 -16.24
N ALA A 152 -0.58 19.57 -16.91
CA ALA A 152 0.08 19.48 -18.21
C ALA A 152 -0.95 19.60 -19.34
N ASN A 153 -0.88 20.70 -20.08
CA ASN A 153 -1.71 20.89 -21.27
C ASN A 153 -1.25 19.92 -22.40
N PRO A 154 -2.17 19.32 -23.17
CA PRO A 154 -1.80 18.42 -24.28
C PRO A 154 -1.00 19.10 -25.40
N GLY A 155 -1.04 20.43 -25.49
CA GLY A 155 -0.30 21.22 -26.48
C GLY A 155 -0.86 21.15 -27.90
N SER A 156 -2.04 20.57 -28.08
CA SER A 156 -2.71 20.38 -29.38
C SER A 156 -4.21 20.58 -29.25
N SER A 157 -4.83 21.13 -30.30
CA SER A 157 -6.29 21.25 -30.43
C SER A 157 -6.96 19.99 -30.97
N ASP A 158 -6.20 18.92 -31.23
CA ASP A 158 -6.74 17.64 -31.67
C ASP A 158 -7.44 16.93 -30.51
N ALA A 159 -8.71 16.56 -30.68
CA ALA A 159 -9.46 15.79 -29.70
C ALA A 159 -8.79 14.43 -29.37
N ASP A 160 -7.92 13.87 -30.21
CA ASP A 160 -7.15 12.65 -29.93
C ASP A 160 -5.71 12.91 -29.44
N ALA A 161 -5.38 14.14 -29.04
CA ALA A 161 -4.06 14.49 -28.53
C ALA A 161 -3.61 13.58 -27.37
N MET A 162 -2.30 13.30 -27.27
CA MET A 162 -1.77 12.54 -26.15
C MET A 162 -1.97 13.29 -24.84
N LEU A 163 -2.56 12.61 -23.86
CA LEU A 163 -2.77 13.15 -22.52
C LEU A 163 -1.67 12.65 -21.59
N VAL A 164 -0.96 13.59 -20.98
CA VAL A 164 -0.14 13.28 -19.80
C VAL A 164 -1.09 12.89 -18.68
N LYS A 165 -0.68 11.90 -17.87
CA LYS A 165 -1.44 11.44 -16.71
C LYS A 165 -1.86 12.62 -15.82
N HIS A 166 -3.10 12.57 -15.32
CA HIS A 166 -3.59 13.54 -14.34
C HIS A 166 -2.68 13.64 -13.11
N THR A 167 -2.62 14.84 -12.54
CA THR A 167 -1.96 15.11 -11.26
C THR A 167 -2.87 14.72 -10.10
N TRP A 168 -4.19 14.91 -10.25
CA TRP A 168 -5.20 14.58 -9.24
C TRP A 168 -6.41 13.91 -9.87
N SER A 169 -7.06 13.05 -9.10
CA SER A 169 -8.29 12.39 -9.50
C SER A 169 -9.04 11.85 -8.29
N GLY A 170 -10.34 11.60 -8.44
CA GLY A 170 -11.11 10.88 -7.43
C GLY A 170 -12.52 10.54 -7.90
N PRO A 171 -13.20 9.62 -7.20
CA PRO A 171 -14.63 9.40 -7.37
C PRO A 171 -15.45 10.43 -6.59
N THR A 172 -16.66 10.71 -7.06
CA THR A 172 -17.72 11.44 -6.33
C THR A 172 -19.10 11.04 -6.87
N GLN A 173 -20.17 11.52 -6.24
CA GLN A 173 -21.55 11.30 -6.69
C GLN A 173 -22.29 12.63 -6.68
N VAL A 174 -23.01 12.94 -7.76
CA VAL A 174 -23.82 14.16 -7.88
C VAL A 174 -25.31 13.80 -7.90
N SER A 175 -26.13 14.57 -7.19
CA SER A 175 -27.59 14.47 -7.27
C SER A 175 -28.12 15.37 -8.39
N MET A 176 -28.75 14.76 -9.39
CA MET A 176 -29.32 15.41 -10.56
C MET A 176 -30.74 15.93 -10.33
N LEU A 177 -31.43 15.46 -9.28
CA LEU A 177 -32.81 15.85 -8.94
C LEU A 177 -32.90 16.75 -7.69
N ALA A 178 -31.76 17.10 -7.08
CA ALA A 178 -31.75 18.07 -5.99
C ALA A 178 -32.28 19.45 -6.47
N PRO A 179 -33.07 20.18 -5.67
CA PRO A 179 -33.48 21.53 -6.03
C PRO A 179 -32.26 22.44 -6.19
N TRP A 180 -32.09 23.02 -7.39
CA TRP A 180 -30.95 23.91 -7.65
C TRP A 180 -31.18 25.28 -6.99
N ALA A 181 -30.49 25.53 -5.88
CA ALA A 181 -30.57 26.82 -5.15
C ALA A 181 -29.48 27.81 -5.57
N GLY A 182 -28.73 27.55 -6.65
CA GLY A 182 -27.57 28.37 -7.04
C GLY A 182 -26.41 28.36 -6.03
N ARG A 183 -26.44 27.45 -5.04
CA ARG A 183 -25.46 27.38 -3.95
C ARG A 183 -24.56 26.17 -4.09
N THR A 184 -23.25 26.43 -4.10
CA THR A 184 -22.21 25.42 -4.04
C THR A 184 -22.16 24.79 -2.64
N ILE A 185 -22.32 23.47 -2.55
CA ILE A 185 -22.09 22.75 -1.30
C ILE A 185 -20.59 22.47 -1.22
N MET A 186 -19.87 23.33 -0.49
CA MET A 186 -18.50 23.04 -0.07
C MET A 186 -18.54 21.78 0.80
N GLN A 187 -17.80 20.72 0.45
CA GLN A 187 -17.56 19.61 1.37
C GLN A 187 -16.60 20.05 2.48
N GLY A 188 -17.00 21.04 3.27
CA GLY A 188 -16.38 21.38 4.54
C GLY A 188 -16.78 20.33 5.57
N GLY A 189 -15.80 19.76 6.27
CA GLY A 189 -16.02 18.74 7.29
C GLY A 189 -17.10 19.14 8.32
N GLN A 190 -17.90 18.16 8.72
CA GLN A 190 -18.97 18.22 9.74
C GLN A 190 -20.42 18.61 9.31
N GLY A 191 -20.80 18.43 8.04
CA GLY A 191 -22.22 18.42 7.65
C GLY A 191 -22.88 17.06 7.96
N VAL A 192 -24.02 17.07 8.65
CA VAL A 192 -24.86 15.91 8.97
C VAL A 192 -25.23 15.16 7.68
N TRP A 193 -24.60 14.01 7.49
CA TRP A 193 -24.95 13.03 6.47
C TRP A 193 -26.28 12.38 6.89
N THR A 194 -27.41 12.90 6.41
CA THR A 194 -28.58 12.04 6.25
C THR A 194 -28.17 10.87 5.36
N LYS A 195 -28.58 9.69 5.80
CA LYS A 195 -28.01 8.38 5.49
C LYS A 195 -28.30 7.90 4.05
N THR A 196 -28.18 8.77 3.06
CA THR A 196 -28.13 8.38 1.65
C THR A 196 -26.70 7.91 1.36
N THR A 197 -26.61 6.71 0.81
CA THR A 197 -25.42 5.88 0.59
C THR A 197 -24.16 6.67 0.31
N LYS A 198 -23.41 6.94 1.37
CA LYS A 198 -21.99 7.22 1.31
C LYS A 198 -21.32 6.14 0.44
N MET A 199 -21.03 6.42 -0.82
CA MET A 199 -19.79 5.95 -1.43
C MET A 199 -18.65 6.65 -0.69
N ASN A 200 -18.46 6.27 0.58
CA ASN A 200 -17.24 6.60 1.28
C ASN A 200 -16.13 5.98 0.44
N GLY A 201 -15.08 6.74 0.15
CA GLY A 201 -13.74 6.18 -0.06
C GLY A 201 -13.23 5.48 1.21
N ARG A 202 -14.04 4.59 1.79
CA ARG A 202 -13.61 3.65 2.81
C ARG A 202 -12.56 2.78 2.10
N PRO A 203 -11.33 2.72 2.62
CA PRO A 203 -10.34 1.80 2.09
C PRO A 203 -11.01 0.42 2.03
N THR A 204 -10.88 -0.25 0.89
CA THR A 204 -11.43 -1.60 0.73
C THR A 204 -10.92 -2.46 1.89
N PHE A 205 -11.70 -3.44 2.34
CA PHE A 205 -11.26 -4.32 3.42
C PHE A 205 -9.89 -4.95 3.10
N ALA A 206 -9.66 -5.27 1.82
CA ALA A 206 -8.36 -5.73 1.31
C ALA A 206 -7.23 -4.71 1.52
N LEU A 207 -7.46 -3.41 1.26
CA LEU A 207 -6.47 -2.35 1.51
C LEU A 207 -6.17 -2.20 3.00
N ILE A 208 -7.19 -2.21 3.85
CA ILE A 208 -7.01 -2.15 5.31
C ILE A 208 -6.17 -3.36 5.78
N ALA A 209 -6.50 -4.55 5.31
CA ALA A 209 -5.77 -5.78 5.65
C ALA A 209 -4.32 -5.73 5.15
N HIS A 210 -4.08 -5.27 3.91
CA HIS A 210 -2.74 -5.11 3.36
C HIS A 210 -1.88 -4.17 4.23
N VAL A 211 -2.41 -2.98 4.55
CA VAL A 211 -1.71 -1.99 5.38
C VAL A 211 -1.45 -2.55 6.78
N THR A 212 -2.44 -3.19 7.39
CA THR A 212 -2.32 -3.76 8.74
C THR A 212 -1.26 -4.87 8.79
N CYS A 213 -1.35 -5.86 7.90
CA CYS A 213 -0.37 -6.94 7.84
C CYS A 213 1.04 -6.42 7.52
N GLY A 214 1.15 -5.48 6.58
CA GLY A 214 2.41 -4.84 6.21
C GLY A 214 3.05 -4.11 7.39
N VAL A 215 2.30 -3.27 8.09
CA VAL A 215 2.79 -2.51 9.26
C VAL A 215 3.19 -3.44 10.41
N LEU A 216 2.37 -4.45 10.73
CA LEU A 216 2.71 -5.42 11.78
C LEU A 216 4.01 -6.17 11.43
N ALA A 217 4.16 -6.60 10.18
CA ALA A 217 5.37 -7.28 9.72
C ALA A 217 6.61 -6.39 9.82
N THR A 218 6.59 -5.21 9.21
CA THR A 218 7.78 -4.37 9.01
C THR A 218 8.15 -3.52 10.21
N LEU A 219 7.17 -3.07 10.99
CA LEU A 219 7.42 -2.16 12.12
C LEU A 219 7.50 -2.88 13.46
N LEU A 220 7.00 -4.11 13.60
CA LEU A 220 7.00 -4.83 14.88
C LEU A 220 7.69 -6.20 14.79
N VAL A 221 7.18 -7.10 13.95
CA VAL A 221 7.61 -8.52 13.96
C VAL A 221 9.04 -8.69 13.44
N LEU A 222 9.38 -8.09 12.30
CA LEU A 222 10.73 -8.16 11.73
C LEU A 222 11.80 -7.57 12.67
N PRO A 223 11.69 -6.30 13.15
CA PRO A 223 12.68 -5.76 14.09
C PRO A 223 12.73 -6.53 15.42
N GLY A 224 11.56 -6.92 15.95
CA GLY A 224 11.45 -7.66 17.21
C GLY A 224 12.23 -8.98 17.17
N GLY A 225 12.09 -9.75 16.10
CA GLY A 225 12.84 -11.00 15.97
C GLY A 225 14.34 -10.82 15.73
N VAL A 226 14.83 -9.62 15.38
CA VAL A 226 16.28 -9.31 15.33
C VAL A 226 16.81 -8.86 16.69
N VAL A 227 16.06 -7.99 17.39
CA VAL A 227 16.47 -7.39 18.67
C VAL A 227 16.37 -8.38 19.83
N VAL A 228 15.29 -9.18 19.92
CA VAL A 228 15.10 -10.11 21.05
C VAL A 228 16.26 -11.10 21.18
N PRO A 229 16.71 -11.82 20.13
CA PRO A 229 17.88 -12.70 20.23
C PRO A 229 19.18 -11.97 20.56
N ARG A 230 19.31 -10.70 20.17
CA ARG A 230 20.52 -9.91 20.48
C ARG A 230 20.61 -9.64 21.98
N ILE A 231 19.51 -9.19 22.58
CA ILE A 231 19.45 -8.84 24.01
C ILE A 231 19.49 -10.11 24.87
N THR A 232 18.64 -11.09 24.57
CA THR A 232 18.47 -12.29 25.41
C THR A 232 19.72 -13.17 25.47
N ARG A 233 20.50 -13.29 24.38
CA ARG A 233 21.79 -14.02 24.40
C ARG A 233 22.82 -13.44 25.35
N GLY A 234 22.75 -12.15 25.66
CA GLY A 234 23.62 -11.54 26.67
C GLY A 234 23.08 -11.67 28.09
N LEU A 235 21.77 -11.90 28.26
CA LEU A 235 21.11 -11.97 29.56
C LEU A 235 20.98 -13.40 30.11
N THR A 236 20.79 -14.39 29.24
CA THR A 236 20.53 -15.78 29.65
C THR A 236 21.30 -16.79 28.82
N THR A 237 21.66 -17.91 29.44
CA THR A 237 22.25 -19.09 28.79
C THR A 237 21.18 -20.02 28.19
N THR A 238 19.90 -19.79 28.51
CA THR A 238 18.79 -20.59 28.00
C THR A 238 18.55 -20.34 26.51
N ARG A 239 18.14 -21.38 25.78
CA ARG A 239 17.99 -21.35 24.31
C ARG A 239 16.57 -21.00 23.82
N TRP A 240 15.69 -20.49 24.68
CA TRP A 240 14.31 -20.18 24.29
C TRP A 240 14.24 -19.09 23.21
N TRP A 241 15.20 -18.15 23.21
CA TRP A 241 15.30 -17.08 22.21
C TRP A 241 15.39 -17.64 20.80
N PHE A 242 15.96 -18.84 20.62
CA PHE A 242 16.07 -19.47 19.32
C PHE A 242 14.71 -19.96 18.81
N ARG A 243 13.91 -20.59 19.68
CA ARG A 243 12.53 -21.00 19.35
C ARG A 243 11.66 -19.78 19.06
N PHE A 244 11.77 -18.75 19.89
CA PHE A 244 11.09 -17.47 19.64
C PHE A 244 11.47 -16.88 18.28
N HIS A 245 12.77 -16.78 17.97
CA HIS A 245 13.24 -16.25 16.69
C HIS A 245 12.72 -17.08 15.51
N ALA A 246 12.82 -18.40 15.59
CA ALA A 246 12.37 -19.30 14.53
C ALA A 246 10.86 -19.18 14.27
N VAL A 247 10.03 -19.14 15.32
CA VAL A 247 8.57 -18.99 15.19
C VAL A 247 8.20 -17.57 14.73
N ASN A 248 8.76 -16.54 15.35
CA ASN A 248 8.47 -15.15 15.02
C ASN A 248 8.87 -14.80 13.58
N GLN A 249 10.08 -15.18 13.15
CA GLN A 249 10.57 -14.86 11.80
C GLN A 249 10.13 -15.87 10.76
N GLY A 250 10.28 -17.17 11.05
CA GLY A 250 10.01 -18.23 10.07
C GLY A 250 8.53 -18.48 9.80
N LEU A 251 7.66 -18.19 10.77
CA LEU A 251 6.21 -18.36 10.62
C LEU A 251 5.49 -17.01 10.54
N PHE A 252 5.53 -16.21 11.61
CA PHE A 252 4.68 -15.01 11.68
C PHE A 252 5.10 -13.91 10.70
N ALA A 253 6.39 -13.57 10.62
CA ALA A 253 6.85 -12.55 9.68
C ALA A 253 6.59 -12.96 8.24
N VAL A 254 6.97 -14.18 7.85
CA VAL A 254 6.74 -14.71 6.49
C VAL A 254 5.25 -14.74 6.16
N ALA A 255 4.39 -15.21 7.06
CA ALA A 255 2.94 -15.26 6.81
C ALA A 255 2.34 -13.86 6.62
N LEU A 256 2.69 -12.90 7.48
CA LEU A 256 2.19 -11.52 7.34
C LEU A 256 2.69 -10.85 6.06
N ILE A 257 3.97 -11.04 5.70
CA ILE A 257 4.53 -10.51 4.45
C ILE A 257 3.85 -11.16 3.25
N ALA A 258 3.63 -12.48 3.27
CA ALA A 258 2.97 -13.21 2.19
C ALA A 258 1.51 -12.76 2.00
N VAL A 259 0.75 -12.59 3.09
CA VAL A 259 -0.63 -12.08 3.03
C VAL A 259 -0.66 -10.64 2.52
N ALA A 260 0.21 -9.76 3.04
CA ALA A 260 0.29 -8.39 2.57
C ALA A 260 0.66 -8.33 1.09
N PHE A 261 1.64 -9.11 0.65
CA PHE A 261 2.06 -9.17 -0.75
C PHE A 261 0.96 -9.75 -1.66
N GLY A 262 0.30 -10.83 -1.25
CA GLY A 262 -0.81 -11.43 -2.00
C GLY A 262 -2.00 -10.48 -2.17
N LEU A 263 -2.35 -9.73 -1.11
CA LEU A 263 -3.36 -8.67 -1.20
C LEU A 263 -2.90 -7.53 -2.12
N ALA A 264 -1.61 -7.17 -2.11
CA ALA A 264 -1.08 -6.14 -2.99
C ALA A 264 -1.24 -6.51 -4.48
N MET A 265 -1.06 -7.80 -4.81
CA MET A 265 -1.22 -8.30 -6.18
C MET A 265 -2.67 -8.20 -6.68
N SER A 266 -3.67 -8.23 -5.80
CA SER A 266 -5.07 -8.06 -6.20
C SER A 266 -5.44 -6.62 -6.56
N PHE A 267 -4.62 -5.64 -6.16
CA PHE A 267 -4.85 -4.23 -6.51
C PHE A 267 -4.39 -3.85 -7.92
N GLY A 268 -3.75 -4.75 -8.65
CA GLY A 268 -3.28 -4.56 -10.02
C GLY A 268 -2.22 -3.45 -10.21
N GLY A 269 -1.90 -3.21 -11.49
CA GLY A 269 -0.95 -2.18 -11.94
C GLY A 269 0.51 -2.65 -12.00
N LYS A 270 1.34 -1.81 -12.63
CA LYS A 270 2.77 -2.10 -12.88
C LYS A 270 3.61 -1.98 -11.59
N ILE A 271 4.78 -2.60 -11.55
CA ILE A 271 5.77 -2.45 -10.46
C ILE A 271 6.66 -1.23 -10.75
N ASP A 272 6.04 -0.05 -10.78
CA ASP A 272 6.70 1.21 -11.16
C ASP A 272 7.03 2.09 -9.95
N SER A 273 6.24 2.02 -8.86
CA SER A 273 6.48 2.79 -7.64
C SER A 273 7.57 2.19 -6.74
N ASN A 274 8.24 3.05 -5.96
CA ASN A 274 9.26 2.62 -5.00
C ASN A 274 8.67 1.69 -3.93
N HIS A 275 7.43 1.94 -3.49
CA HIS A 275 6.73 1.07 -2.56
C HIS A 275 6.60 -0.37 -3.11
N ARG A 276 6.15 -0.51 -4.37
CA ARG A 276 5.98 -1.82 -5.01
C ARG A 276 7.32 -2.53 -5.22
N LYS A 277 8.34 -1.81 -5.68
CA LYS A 277 9.71 -2.35 -5.85
C LYS A 277 10.28 -2.85 -4.52
N CYS A 278 10.17 -2.05 -3.45
CA CYS A 278 10.59 -2.45 -2.12
C CYS A 278 9.76 -3.62 -1.58
N GLY A 279 8.44 -3.66 -1.83
CA GLY A 279 7.57 -4.77 -1.41
C GLY A 279 7.92 -6.10 -2.07
N VAL A 280 8.22 -6.10 -3.38
CA VAL A 280 8.73 -7.29 -4.09
C VAL A 280 10.08 -7.71 -3.53
N ALA A 281 11.02 -6.78 -3.37
CA ALA A 281 12.32 -7.07 -2.79
C ALA A 281 12.20 -7.65 -1.37
N LEU A 282 11.32 -7.10 -0.54
CA LEU A 282 11.05 -7.58 0.82
C LEU A 282 10.53 -9.02 0.81
N PHE A 283 9.53 -9.32 -0.04
CA PHE A 283 8.97 -10.66 -0.15
C PHE A 283 10.04 -11.68 -0.59
N SER A 284 10.78 -11.38 -1.65
CA SER A 284 11.85 -12.27 -2.15
C SER A 284 12.95 -12.47 -1.11
N LEU A 285 13.42 -11.40 -0.47
CA LEU A 285 14.46 -11.49 0.55
C LEU A 285 13.98 -12.26 1.79
N ALA A 286 12.72 -12.11 2.21
CA ALA A 286 12.17 -12.84 3.35
C ALA A 286 12.14 -14.36 3.11
N VAL A 287 11.76 -14.80 1.90
CA VAL A 287 11.80 -16.21 1.49
C VAL A 287 13.24 -16.73 1.52
N LEU A 288 14.17 -16.02 0.85
CA LEU A 288 15.59 -16.40 0.82
C LEU A 288 16.21 -16.45 2.21
N GLN A 289 15.89 -15.50 3.08
CA GLN A 289 16.39 -15.44 4.45
C GLN A 289 15.88 -16.58 5.32
N THR A 290 14.64 -17.02 5.10
CA THR A 290 14.06 -18.16 5.82
C THR A 290 14.74 -19.46 5.42
N LEU A 291 14.97 -19.66 4.11
CA LEU A 291 15.74 -20.80 3.59
C LEU A 291 17.19 -20.76 4.10
N LEU A 292 17.82 -19.59 4.07
CA LEU A 292 19.17 -19.41 4.61
C LEU A 292 19.23 -19.70 6.11
N GLY A 293 18.21 -19.33 6.88
CA GLY A 293 18.10 -19.66 8.30
C GLY A 293 17.93 -21.16 8.54
N LEU A 294 17.11 -21.84 7.73
CA LEU A 294 16.93 -23.28 7.78
C LEU A 294 18.27 -24.00 7.50
N VAL A 295 18.96 -23.60 6.43
CA VAL A 295 20.27 -24.17 6.08
C VAL A 295 21.30 -23.86 7.18
N ALA A 296 21.42 -22.60 7.61
CA ALA A 296 22.44 -22.21 8.60
C ALA A 296 22.27 -22.89 9.96
N HIS A 297 21.05 -23.26 10.34
CA HIS A 297 20.77 -23.83 11.66
C HIS A 297 20.53 -25.34 11.68
N PHE A 298 19.98 -25.93 10.62
CA PHE A 298 19.61 -27.35 10.60
C PHE A 298 20.53 -28.20 9.74
N TYR A 299 21.18 -27.62 8.72
CA TYR A 299 22.15 -28.37 7.92
C TYR A 299 23.46 -28.53 8.68
N ARG A 300 23.74 -29.75 9.14
CA ARG A 300 25.05 -30.15 9.67
C ARG A 300 25.78 -30.96 8.60
N PRO A 301 26.78 -30.38 7.91
CA PRO A 301 27.58 -31.17 6.98
C PRO A 301 28.19 -32.35 7.76
N GLY A 302 28.14 -33.55 7.16
CA GLY A 302 28.63 -34.78 7.80
C GLY A 302 30.09 -34.65 8.23
N TYR A 303 30.51 -35.48 9.21
CA TYR A 303 31.86 -35.43 9.79
C TYR A 303 33.00 -35.38 8.75
N ARG A 304 32.81 -36.00 7.57
CA ARG A 304 33.79 -36.03 6.48
C ARG A 304 34.03 -34.69 5.77
N VAL A 305 33.06 -33.77 5.78
CA VAL A 305 33.17 -32.46 5.09
C VAL A 305 33.51 -31.30 6.04
N ARG A 306 33.46 -31.55 7.35
CA ARG A 306 33.84 -30.59 8.40
C ARG A 306 35.27 -30.02 8.32
N PRO A 307 36.30 -30.77 7.86
CA PRO A 307 37.66 -30.21 7.76
C PRO A 307 37.78 -29.05 6.77
N TYR A 308 36.85 -28.97 5.80
CA TYR A 308 36.90 -28.01 4.69
C TYR A 308 35.93 -26.85 4.82
N THR A 309 35.08 -26.87 5.86
CA THR A 309 34.18 -25.74 6.13
C THR A 309 34.97 -24.62 6.79
N PHE A 310 34.99 -23.45 6.16
CA PHE A 310 35.56 -22.22 6.73
C PHE A 310 34.85 -21.86 8.05
N GLU A 311 35.31 -22.42 9.16
CA GLU A 311 34.91 -21.97 10.48
C GLU A 311 35.83 -20.83 10.90
N THR A 312 35.23 -19.69 11.26
CA THR A 312 35.99 -18.63 11.92
C THR A 312 36.63 -19.18 13.21
N LYS A 313 37.69 -18.54 13.73
CA LYS A 313 38.28 -18.88 15.04
C LYS A 313 37.26 -18.95 16.21
N ARG A 314 36.03 -18.47 15.98
CA ARG A 314 34.91 -18.46 16.92
C ARG A 314 33.92 -19.62 16.70
N GLY A 315 34.18 -20.56 15.79
CA GLY A 315 33.35 -21.72 15.49
C GLY A 315 32.06 -21.40 14.73
N ARG A 316 32.00 -20.22 14.08
CA ARG A 316 30.85 -19.82 13.25
C ARG A 316 31.24 -19.89 11.79
N GLY A 317 30.47 -20.64 11.01
CA GLY A 317 30.56 -20.64 9.55
C GLY A 317 30.08 -19.31 8.94
N PRO A 318 30.49 -19.01 7.69
CA PRO A 318 30.16 -17.77 6.97
C PRO A 318 28.65 -17.57 6.79
N SER A 319 27.88 -18.65 6.65
CA SER A 319 26.42 -18.62 6.49
C SER A 319 25.72 -17.87 7.64
N ASN A 320 26.22 -17.98 8.87
CA ASN A 320 25.66 -17.25 10.02
C ASN A 320 25.84 -15.74 9.89
N PHE A 321 26.98 -15.27 9.37
CA PHE A 321 27.23 -13.85 9.18
C PHE A 321 26.39 -13.29 8.03
N ILE A 322 26.29 -14.04 6.93
CA ILE A 322 25.42 -13.70 5.80
C ILE A 322 23.96 -13.63 6.27
N HIS A 323 23.50 -14.61 7.05
CA HIS A 323 22.15 -14.60 7.62
C HIS A 323 21.89 -13.35 8.47
N VAL A 324 22.83 -12.96 9.32
CA VAL A 324 22.66 -11.72 10.12
C VAL A 324 22.65 -10.48 9.24
N ALA A 325 23.56 -10.37 8.27
CA ALA A 325 23.66 -9.20 7.40
C ALA A 325 22.39 -9.03 6.52
N VAL A 326 21.95 -10.11 5.86
CA VAL A 326 20.74 -10.12 5.05
C VAL A 326 19.50 -9.83 5.92
N GLY A 327 19.45 -10.36 7.14
CA GLY A 327 18.37 -10.05 8.10
C GLY A 327 18.26 -8.57 8.44
N ILE A 328 19.40 -7.88 8.61
CA ILE A 328 19.41 -6.42 8.85
C ILE A 328 18.92 -5.66 7.61
N VAL A 329 19.38 -6.06 6.42
CA VAL A 329 18.94 -5.45 5.15
C VAL A 329 17.42 -5.60 4.98
N ILE A 330 16.85 -6.77 5.31
CA ILE A 330 15.40 -7.01 5.26
C ILE A 330 14.62 -6.05 6.16
N VAL A 331 15.11 -5.80 7.38
CA VAL A 331 14.47 -4.83 8.28
C VAL A 331 14.49 -3.43 7.67
N CYS A 332 15.63 -2.99 7.12
CA CYS A 332 15.75 -1.69 6.47
C CYS A 332 14.83 -1.57 5.23
N VAL A 333 14.76 -2.60 4.39
CA VAL A 333 13.84 -2.66 3.24
C VAL A 333 12.39 -2.65 3.71
N GLY A 334 12.06 -3.34 4.81
CA GLY A 334 10.74 -3.31 5.42
C GLY A 334 10.33 -1.91 5.85
N TRP A 335 11.22 -1.17 6.51
CA TRP A 335 10.97 0.23 6.90
C TRP A 335 10.79 1.14 5.68
N ALA A 336 11.63 0.99 4.65
CA ALA A 336 11.50 1.73 3.41
C ALA A 336 10.18 1.42 2.68
N THR A 337 9.76 0.15 2.66
CA THR A 337 8.49 -0.29 2.07
C THR A 337 7.31 0.42 2.73
N SER A 338 7.28 0.47 4.07
CA SER A 338 6.24 1.19 4.81
C SER A 338 6.29 2.69 4.57
N TRP A 339 7.48 3.30 4.59
CA TRP A 339 7.66 4.73 4.34
C TRP A 339 7.10 5.14 2.98
N TYR A 340 7.50 4.46 1.90
CA TYR A 340 6.99 4.75 0.56
C TYR A 340 5.50 4.41 0.41
N GLY A 341 5.01 3.41 1.15
CA GLY A 341 3.60 3.04 1.14
C GLY A 341 2.70 4.19 1.57
N PHE A 342 2.99 4.83 2.70
CA PHE A 342 2.17 5.95 3.13
C PHE A 342 2.59 7.29 2.52
N THR A 343 3.88 7.56 2.27
CA THR A 343 4.26 8.89 1.73
C THR A 343 3.98 9.06 0.24
N SER A 344 4.03 7.97 -0.54
CA SER A 344 3.97 8.02 -2.00
C SER A 344 2.71 7.31 -2.52
N GLU A 345 2.54 6.03 -2.19
CA GLU A 345 1.46 5.21 -2.76
C GLU A 345 0.08 5.65 -2.23
N TRP A 346 -0.02 6.02 -0.96
CA TRP A 346 -1.28 6.51 -0.36
C TRP A 346 -1.85 7.73 -1.09
N THR A 347 -1.01 8.75 -1.32
CA THR A 347 -1.41 9.96 -2.04
C THR A 347 -1.62 9.67 -3.52
N TYR A 348 -0.78 8.84 -4.13
CA TYR A 348 -0.93 8.40 -5.52
C TYR A 348 -2.26 7.68 -5.79
N ARG A 349 -2.78 6.93 -4.82
CA ARG A 349 -4.09 6.25 -4.87
C ARG A 349 -5.27 7.17 -4.57
N GLY A 350 -5.05 8.47 -4.39
CA GLY A 350 -6.10 9.46 -4.16
C GLY A 350 -6.61 9.53 -2.72
N HIS A 351 -5.91 8.96 -1.75
CA HIS A 351 -6.30 9.06 -0.33
C HIS A 351 -5.85 10.38 0.34
N GLY A 352 -5.44 11.37 -0.45
CA GLY A 352 -4.97 12.67 0.02
C GLY A 352 -3.58 12.65 0.66
N PRO A 353 -3.13 13.80 1.19
CA PRO A 353 -1.88 13.88 1.93
C PRO A 353 -1.98 13.09 3.24
N THR A 354 -0.96 12.30 3.57
CA THR A 354 -0.91 11.61 4.86
C THR A 354 -0.79 12.59 6.02
N PRO A 355 -1.53 12.38 7.13
CA PRO A 355 -1.34 13.17 8.34
C PRO A 355 0.11 13.14 8.82
N TYR A 356 0.62 14.28 9.28
CA TYR A 356 1.99 14.39 9.83
C TYR A 356 2.25 13.42 10.99
N GLY A 357 1.23 13.12 11.80
CA GLY A 357 1.33 12.17 12.91
C GLY A 357 1.80 10.78 12.48
N LEU A 358 1.45 10.32 11.27
CA LEU A 358 1.89 9.01 10.77
C LEU A 358 3.40 8.99 10.46
N ARG A 359 3.93 10.09 9.91
CA ARG A 359 5.37 10.27 9.65
C ARG A 359 6.17 10.27 10.96
N ILE A 360 5.68 11.02 11.95
CA ILE A 360 6.30 11.10 13.28
C ILE A 360 6.24 9.73 13.97
N GLY A 361 5.08 9.08 13.96
CA GLY A 361 4.89 7.76 14.56
C GLY A 361 5.81 6.69 13.96
N TRP A 362 5.95 6.66 12.63
CA TRP A 362 6.91 5.79 11.96
C TRP A 362 8.34 6.06 12.43
N GLY A 363 8.75 7.34 12.47
CA GLY A 363 10.09 7.73 12.90
C GLY A 363 10.40 7.33 14.34
N VAL A 364 9.44 7.50 15.25
CA VAL A 364 9.57 7.10 16.66
C VAL A 364 9.74 5.58 16.78
N ILE A 365 8.94 4.78 16.07
CA ILE A 365 9.04 3.31 16.12
C ILE A 365 10.40 2.84 15.57
N VAL A 366 10.87 3.41 14.45
CA VAL A 366 12.18 3.08 13.88
C VAL A 366 13.30 3.46 14.85
N ALA A 367 13.25 4.67 15.44
CA ALA A 367 14.25 5.13 16.41
C ALA A 367 14.29 4.24 17.66
N LEU A 368 13.13 3.78 18.14
CA LEU A 368 13.02 2.85 19.27
C LEU A 368 13.77 1.54 18.97
N TRP A 369 13.52 0.92 17.81
CA TRP A 369 14.18 -0.33 17.44
C TRP A 369 15.68 -0.17 17.22
N LEU A 370 16.11 0.92 16.57
CA LEU A 370 17.53 1.23 16.39
C LEU A 370 18.22 1.40 17.74
N THR A 371 17.63 2.15 18.66
CA THR A 371 18.16 2.36 20.01
C THR A 371 18.28 1.04 20.76
N ALA A 372 17.24 0.20 20.73
CA ALA A 372 17.26 -1.11 21.38
C ALA A 372 18.34 -2.04 20.78
N TYR A 373 18.54 -2.01 19.46
CA TYR A 373 19.57 -2.81 18.80
C TYR A 373 20.98 -2.34 19.14
N VAL A 374 21.23 -1.03 19.09
CA VAL A 374 22.52 -0.43 19.46
C VAL A 374 22.83 -0.69 20.94
N PHE A 375 21.86 -0.52 21.83
CA PHE A 375 21.98 -0.89 23.23
C PHE A 375 22.37 -2.37 23.39
N GLY A 376 21.73 -3.26 22.62
CA GLY A 376 22.06 -4.68 22.60
C GLY A 376 23.50 -4.98 22.14
N ILE A 377 24.02 -4.21 21.18
CA ILE A 377 25.42 -4.34 20.76
C ILE A 377 26.36 -3.84 21.86
N ILE A 378 26.12 -2.65 22.41
CA ILE A 378 27.05 -2.00 23.34
C ILE A 378 27.14 -2.80 24.66
N PHE A 379 26.00 -3.16 25.23
CA PHE A 379 25.96 -3.73 26.58
C PHE A 379 25.97 -5.26 26.60
N PHE A 380 25.29 -5.91 25.67
CA PHE A 380 25.08 -7.37 25.73
C PHE A 380 26.04 -8.18 24.86
N LEU A 381 26.57 -7.62 23.77
CA LEU A 381 27.54 -8.33 22.93
C LEU A 381 28.85 -8.69 23.65
N PRO A 382 29.49 -7.78 24.44
CA PRO A 382 30.72 -8.14 25.15
C PRO A 382 30.50 -9.27 26.14
N ARG A 383 29.37 -9.25 26.86
CA ARG A 383 28.98 -10.30 27.79
C ARG A 383 28.73 -11.62 27.08
N GLN A 384 28.00 -11.61 25.97
CA GLN A 384 27.76 -12.78 25.14
C GLN A 384 29.10 -13.40 24.67
N LEU A 385 30.04 -12.58 24.20
CA LEU A 385 31.35 -13.06 23.75
C LEU A 385 32.16 -13.70 24.87
N ARG A 386 32.08 -13.18 26.10
CA ARG A 386 32.72 -13.79 27.28
C ARG A 386 32.13 -15.15 27.61
N ILE A 387 30.79 -15.28 27.65
CA ILE A 387 30.12 -16.56 27.90
C ILE A 387 30.53 -17.60 26.85
N GLU A 388 30.44 -17.25 25.56
CA GLU A 388 30.84 -18.15 24.48
C GLU A 388 32.33 -18.52 24.54
N SER A 389 33.20 -17.62 25.01
CA SER A 389 34.63 -17.91 25.18
C SER A 389 34.89 -18.89 26.32
N ALA A 390 34.16 -18.76 27.43
CA ALA A 390 34.26 -19.67 28.57
C ALA A 390 33.76 -21.07 28.20
N ASP A 391 32.61 -21.16 27.52
CA ASP A 391 32.05 -22.44 27.04
C ASP A 391 33.02 -23.15 26.09
N ARG A 392 33.65 -22.41 25.16
CA ARG A 392 34.67 -22.98 24.26
C ARG A 392 35.88 -23.51 25.02
N GLN A 393 36.38 -22.76 26.00
CA GLN A 393 37.51 -23.23 26.83
C GLN A 393 37.14 -24.47 27.64
N ALA A 394 35.90 -24.56 28.14
CA ALA A 394 35.41 -25.74 28.85
C ALA A 394 35.37 -26.97 27.93
N MET A 395 34.82 -26.84 26.72
CA MET A 395 34.80 -27.94 25.74
C MET A 395 36.20 -28.41 25.36
N LEU A 396 37.14 -27.48 25.10
CA LEU A 396 38.54 -27.84 24.79
C LEU A 396 39.22 -28.58 25.95
N ARG A 397 38.90 -28.21 27.20
CA ARG A 397 39.42 -28.92 28.39
C ARG A 397 38.84 -30.33 28.47
N GLU A 398 37.55 -30.52 28.24
CA GLU A 398 36.92 -31.85 28.24
C GLU A 398 37.46 -32.73 27.11
N GLU A 399 37.58 -32.19 25.90
CA GLU A 399 38.16 -32.88 24.76
C GLU A 399 39.62 -33.30 25.02
N SER A 400 40.42 -32.41 25.61
CA SER A 400 41.81 -32.72 25.99
C SER A 400 41.89 -33.84 27.04
N LYS A 401 40.93 -33.91 27.99
CA LYS A 401 40.84 -35.00 28.97
C LYS A 401 40.48 -36.32 28.29
N HIS A 402 39.55 -36.28 27.34
CA HIS A 402 39.15 -37.46 26.58
C HIS A 402 40.32 -38.02 25.76
N PHE A 403 41.02 -37.18 24.99
CA PHE A 403 42.20 -37.60 24.23
C PHE A 403 43.34 -38.12 25.11
N ARG A 404 43.61 -37.48 26.26
CA ARG A 404 44.59 -38.00 27.22
C ARG A 404 44.18 -39.37 27.74
N SER A 405 42.91 -39.57 28.09
CA SER A 405 42.42 -40.88 28.55
C SER A 405 42.51 -41.96 27.46
N SER A 406 42.23 -41.63 26.20
CA SER A 406 42.36 -42.57 25.08
C SER A 406 43.82 -42.89 24.75
N ALA A 407 44.71 -41.89 24.77
CA ALA A 407 46.14 -42.10 24.56
C ALA A 407 46.77 -42.92 25.70
N VAL A 408 46.34 -42.67 26.95
CA VAL A 408 46.75 -43.46 28.12
C VAL A 408 46.20 -44.88 28.02
N ALA A 409 44.95 -45.08 27.58
CA ALA A 409 44.40 -46.43 27.35
C ALA A 409 45.17 -47.20 26.26
N LEU A 410 45.54 -46.53 25.17
CA LEU A 410 46.42 -47.09 24.12
C LEU A 410 47.82 -47.42 24.65
N ALA A 411 48.40 -46.55 25.48
CA ALA A 411 49.74 -46.73 26.03
C ALA A 411 49.82 -47.84 27.10
N HIS A 412 48.75 -48.06 27.87
CA HIS A 412 48.69 -49.12 28.88
C HIS A 412 48.39 -50.52 28.32
N GLY A 413 48.41 -50.70 27.00
CA GLY A 413 48.20 -52.02 26.39
C GLY A 413 46.81 -52.58 26.65
N PHE A 414 45.83 -51.74 27.01
CA PHE A 414 44.44 -52.12 26.88
C PHE A 414 44.17 -52.27 25.38
N HIS A 415 44.32 -53.51 24.90
CA HIS A 415 43.70 -53.95 23.66
C HIS A 415 42.26 -53.46 23.74
N MET A 416 41.92 -52.42 22.97
CA MET A 416 40.53 -52.18 22.66
C MET A 416 40.09 -53.45 21.93
N GLU A 417 39.41 -54.34 22.66
CA GLU A 417 38.78 -55.51 22.06
C GLU A 417 38.01 -54.95 20.87
N PRO A 418 38.33 -55.35 19.63
CA PRO A 418 37.68 -54.80 18.45
C PRO A 418 36.18 -54.90 18.70
N PRO A 419 35.40 -53.83 18.42
CA PRO A 419 33.98 -53.82 18.73
C PRO A 419 33.43 -55.14 18.22
N ARG A 420 33.01 -56.02 19.14
CA ARG A 420 32.46 -57.32 18.77
C ARG A 420 31.36 -56.99 17.80
N VAL A 421 31.61 -57.30 16.52
CA VAL A 421 30.55 -57.44 15.55
C VAL A 421 29.75 -58.58 16.13
N ASN A 422 28.73 -58.25 16.92
CA ASN A 422 27.69 -59.18 17.25
C ASN A 422 27.11 -59.51 15.88
N ALA A 423 27.62 -60.59 15.29
CA ALA A 423 26.94 -61.28 14.22
C ALA A 423 25.49 -61.34 14.67
N ILE A 424 24.59 -60.88 13.80
CA ILE A 424 23.15 -61.03 14.00
C ILE A 424 22.92 -62.54 14.05
N THR A 425 23.03 -63.12 15.23
CA THR A 425 22.62 -64.49 15.48
C THR A 425 21.12 -64.49 15.26
N PRO A 426 20.58 -65.37 14.39
CA PRO A 426 19.14 -65.45 14.18
C PRO A 426 18.46 -65.61 15.53
N THR A 427 17.50 -64.72 15.81
CA THR A 427 16.69 -64.72 17.02
C THR A 427 16.10 -66.12 17.25
N PRO A 428 16.30 -66.74 18.42
CA PRO A 428 15.60 -67.96 18.77
C PRO A 428 14.08 -67.71 18.82
N PRO A 429 13.24 -68.71 18.49
CA PRO A 429 11.80 -68.57 18.54
C PRO A 429 11.33 -68.21 19.96
N PRO A 430 10.29 -67.39 20.10
CA PRO A 430 9.81 -66.92 21.39
C PRO A 430 9.39 -68.11 22.28
N PRO A 431 9.78 -68.12 23.57
CA PRO A 431 9.38 -69.16 24.50
C PRO A 431 7.88 -69.09 24.79
N ALA A 432 7.24 -70.26 24.84
CA ALA A 432 5.83 -70.42 25.17
C ALA A 432 5.52 -69.79 26.54
N LEU A 433 4.46 -68.99 26.57
CA LEU A 433 3.92 -68.36 27.77
C LEU A 433 3.44 -69.41 28.77
N SER A 434 4.08 -69.45 29.94
CA SER A 434 3.55 -70.10 31.15
C SER A 434 3.03 -69.04 32.12
N PRO A 435 1.86 -69.26 32.75
CA PRO A 435 1.16 -68.25 33.55
C PRO A 435 1.83 -68.06 34.92
N SER A 436 2.18 -66.81 35.25
CA SER A 436 2.77 -66.45 36.54
C SER A 436 1.70 -65.83 37.47
N PRO A 437 1.79 -66.06 38.79
CA PRO A 437 0.66 -66.02 39.72
C PRO A 437 0.39 -64.65 40.34
N LYS A 438 -0.86 -64.48 40.77
CA LYS A 438 -1.39 -63.33 41.50
C LYS A 438 -0.74 -63.19 42.89
N THR A 439 -0.30 -61.98 43.23
CA THR A 439 0.05 -61.58 44.60
C THR A 439 -0.57 -60.22 44.97
N PRO A 440 -0.76 -59.95 46.27
CA PRO A 440 -2.00 -59.37 46.76
C PRO A 440 -2.02 -57.85 46.94
N ARG A 441 -3.26 -57.38 46.83
CA ARG A 441 -3.83 -56.04 47.00
C ARG A 441 -3.50 -55.43 48.38
N ARG A 442 -2.83 -54.28 48.40
CA ARG A 442 -2.67 -53.44 49.61
C ARG A 442 -3.71 -52.32 49.58
N ASN A 443 -4.59 -52.33 50.59
CA ASN A 443 -5.63 -51.33 50.85
C ASN A 443 -5.04 -49.99 51.26
N ARG A 444 -5.54 -48.88 50.70
CA ARG A 444 -5.63 -47.58 51.40
C ARG A 444 -6.89 -46.83 50.96
N LYS A 445 -7.76 -46.62 51.96
CA LYS A 445 -9.00 -45.82 52.05
C LYS A 445 -8.76 -44.35 51.62
N THR A 446 -9.54 -43.82 50.66
CA THR A 446 -10.80 -43.01 50.73
C THR A 446 -10.65 -41.56 51.18
N GLU A 447 -10.95 -40.63 50.25
CA GLU A 447 -11.88 -39.47 50.31
C GLU A 447 -11.88 -38.88 48.88
N GLU A 448 -12.96 -39.03 48.08
CA GLU A 448 -14.14 -38.13 47.98
C GLU A 448 -13.68 -36.73 47.47
N ASP A 449 -14.11 -36.19 46.31
CA ASP A 449 -15.43 -36.18 45.69
C ASP A 449 -15.41 -35.95 44.16
N ASP A 450 -16.35 -36.64 43.49
CA ASP A 450 -17.31 -36.19 42.45
C ASP A 450 -16.91 -35.20 41.33
N TYR A 451 -17.33 -35.31 40.07
CA TYR A 451 -18.36 -36.10 39.35
C TYR A 451 -17.94 -36.06 37.85
N SER A 452 -17.78 -37.17 37.14
CA SER A 452 -18.76 -37.79 36.21
C SER A 452 -19.32 -36.79 35.17
N ILE A 453 -19.27 -37.00 33.85
CA ILE A 453 -19.84 -38.11 33.08
C ILE A 453 -19.20 -38.19 31.66
N ASN A 454 -19.01 -39.44 31.23
CA ASN A 454 -18.69 -39.99 29.89
C ASN A 454 -19.53 -39.38 28.75
N GLY A 455 -19.11 -39.35 27.48
CA GLY A 455 -18.36 -40.35 26.74
C GLY A 455 -19.30 -41.14 25.81
N HIS A 456 -18.77 -41.48 24.63
CA HIS A 456 -19.29 -42.44 23.64
C HIS A 456 -20.52 -42.02 22.81
N ASP A 457 -20.71 -42.48 21.58
CA ASP A 457 -19.85 -42.93 20.48
C ASP A 457 -20.80 -43.06 19.27
N SER A 458 -20.25 -42.87 18.08
CA SER A 458 -20.57 -43.54 16.80
C SER A 458 -21.88 -44.35 16.65
N ILE A 459 -22.64 -44.11 15.56
CA ILE A 459 -23.13 -45.13 14.58
C ILE A 459 -24.06 -44.50 13.49
N THR A 460 -23.67 -44.77 12.23
CA THR A 460 -24.37 -44.89 10.92
C THR A 460 -25.76 -44.28 10.60
N SER A 461 -25.78 -43.50 9.50
CA SER A 461 -26.70 -43.45 8.32
C SER A 461 -28.24 -43.40 8.50
N PRO A 462 -29.02 -43.23 7.41
CA PRO A 462 -29.19 -42.08 6.50
C PRO A 462 -30.67 -41.60 6.50
N MET A 463 -30.98 -40.38 6.06
CA MET A 463 -32.38 -39.95 5.78
C MET A 463 -32.43 -38.75 4.81
N PRO A 464 -33.60 -38.44 4.20
CA PRO A 464 -33.74 -37.96 2.83
C PRO A 464 -34.34 -36.54 2.72
N GLU A 465 -34.58 -36.16 1.46
CA GLU A 465 -35.49 -35.17 0.90
C GLU A 465 -36.34 -34.24 1.80
N SER A 466 -36.32 -32.97 1.37
CA SER A 466 -37.45 -32.02 1.29
C SER A 466 -38.10 -31.52 2.58
N LEU A 467 -38.10 -30.19 2.75
CA LEU A 467 -39.32 -29.38 2.67
C LEU A 467 -39.00 -27.90 2.89
N ALA A 468 -39.53 -27.10 1.99
CA ALA A 468 -39.70 -25.66 2.15
C ALA A 468 -40.67 -25.38 3.30
N PHE A 469 -40.40 -24.33 4.09
CA PHE A 469 -41.45 -23.63 4.82
C PHE A 469 -41.14 -22.14 4.94
N THR A 470 -42.14 -21.38 4.50
CA THR A 470 -42.35 -19.93 4.56
C THR A 470 -42.84 -19.47 5.95
N HIS A 471 -42.92 -18.14 6.12
CA HIS A 471 -43.34 -17.34 7.29
C HIS A 471 -42.18 -16.94 8.21
N GLY A 472 -42.00 -15.70 8.66
CA GLY A 472 -42.88 -14.53 8.63
C GLY A 472 -42.82 -13.85 10.02
N SER A 473 -42.18 -12.67 10.08
CA SER A 473 -42.23 -11.67 11.19
C SER A 473 -41.63 -12.09 12.55
N PRO A 474 -41.35 -11.20 13.54
CA PRO A 474 -41.61 -9.76 13.62
C PRO A 474 -40.44 -8.87 14.13
N THR A 475 -40.66 -7.56 14.02
CA THR A 475 -40.09 -6.49 14.83
C THR A 475 -40.15 -6.76 16.34
N SER A 476 -39.03 -6.60 17.04
CA SER A 476 -39.05 -6.22 18.46
C SER A 476 -38.01 -5.13 18.75
N THR A 477 -38.55 -4.01 19.23
CA THR A 477 -37.89 -2.89 19.88
C THR A 477 -37.41 -3.31 21.28
N MET A 478 -36.14 -3.05 21.61
CA MET A 478 -35.69 -2.94 22.99
C MET A 478 -35.14 -1.54 23.28
N SER A 479 -35.89 -0.83 24.13
CA SER A 479 -35.41 0.08 25.19
C SER A 479 -34.19 -0.49 25.90
N GLY A 480 -33.19 0.23 26.40
CA GLY A 480 -33.11 1.61 26.87
C GLY A 480 -32.26 1.58 28.15
N PHE A 481 -31.20 2.38 28.23
CA PHE A 481 -30.41 2.67 29.45
C PHE A 481 -29.69 4.03 29.26
N PRO A 482 -29.31 4.75 30.32
CA PRO A 482 -29.68 6.15 30.50
C PRO A 482 -28.55 7.13 30.11
N ARG A 483 -28.96 8.32 29.65
CA ARG A 483 -28.09 9.48 29.46
C ARG A 483 -27.66 10.07 30.81
N SER A 484 -26.38 10.37 30.93
CA SER A 484 -25.83 11.29 31.93
C SER A 484 -26.19 12.75 31.58
N PRO A 485 -26.22 13.65 32.58
CA PRO A 485 -26.88 14.96 32.46
C PRO A 485 -26.01 16.01 31.76
N ASP A 486 -26.69 16.88 31.00
CA ASP A 486 -26.18 18.16 30.51
C ASP A 486 -25.77 19.07 31.68
N PRO A 487 -24.65 19.81 31.58
CA PRO A 487 -24.50 21.04 32.32
C PRO A 487 -24.99 22.22 31.48
N SER A 488 -25.90 22.94 32.13
CA SER A 488 -26.49 24.22 31.79
C SER A 488 -25.47 25.27 31.35
N ALA A 489 -25.93 26.08 30.39
CA ALA A 489 -25.37 27.38 30.06
C ALA A 489 -25.45 28.33 31.26
N ASP A 490 -24.32 28.95 31.61
CA ASP A 490 -24.28 30.28 32.17
C ASP A 490 -23.04 30.99 31.63
N GLY A 491 -23.27 32.17 31.05
CA GLY A 491 -22.26 32.95 30.38
C GLY A 491 -21.43 33.78 31.35
N HIS A 492 -20.14 33.91 31.05
CA HIS A 492 -19.37 35.11 31.35
C HIS A 492 -18.26 35.26 30.30
N SER A 493 -18.37 36.32 29.49
CA SER A 493 -17.32 36.80 28.60
C SER A 493 -16.10 37.25 29.40
N ALA A 494 -14.97 36.58 29.20
CA ALA A 494 -13.66 37.08 29.59
C ALA A 494 -12.82 37.29 28.32
N TYR A 495 -12.58 38.56 28.02
CA TYR A 495 -11.65 39.06 27.01
C TYR A 495 -10.23 38.60 27.40
N PHE A 496 -9.60 37.76 26.58
CA PHE A 496 -8.15 37.51 26.66
C PHE A 496 -7.48 38.08 25.41
N PRO A 497 -6.41 38.90 25.55
CA PRO A 497 -5.71 39.46 24.41
C PRO A 497 -4.88 38.39 23.69
N ASN A 498 -4.81 38.52 22.36
CA ASN A 498 -4.01 37.66 21.48
C ASN A 498 -2.54 37.56 21.94
N PRO A 499 -1.93 36.36 21.90
CA PRO A 499 -0.49 36.24 22.13
C PRO A 499 0.31 36.86 20.96
N PRO A 500 1.47 37.47 21.24
CA PRO A 500 2.29 38.10 20.21
C PRO A 500 2.89 37.06 19.25
N LYS A 501 2.90 37.41 17.95
CA LYS A 501 3.54 36.64 16.89
C LYS A 501 5.03 36.40 17.22
N PRO A 502 5.54 35.16 17.13
CA PRO A 502 6.97 34.94 17.22
C PRO A 502 7.64 35.45 15.94
N LYS A 503 8.41 36.54 16.06
CA LYS A 503 9.52 36.83 15.17
C LYS A 503 10.64 35.87 15.55
N GLY A 504 10.96 34.93 14.67
CA GLY A 504 12.04 33.98 14.87
C GLY A 504 12.42 33.35 13.56
N GLU A 505 13.40 33.94 12.90
CA GLU A 505 14.15 33.31 11.82
C GLU A 505 14.68 31.95 12.29
N SER A 506 14.37 30.92 11.53
CA SER A 506 14.80 29.56 11.78
C SER A 506 16.28 29.43 11.41
N ILE A 507 17.11 29.14 12.42
CA ILE A 507 18.54 28.78 12.35
C ILE A 507 18.84 27.56 11.44
N TYR A 508 17.81 26.92 10.88
CA TYR A 508 17.97 25.76 9.98
C TYR A 508 18.41 26.12 8.54
N ASP A 509 18.30 27.38 8.10
CA ASP A 509 18.67 27.78 6.73
C ASP A 509 20.16 28.16 6.56
N GLN A 510 20.94 28.25 7.65
CA GLN A 510 22.37 28.63 7.58
C GLN A 510 23.35 27.47 7.39
N PHE A 511 22.92 26.21 7.46
CA PHE A 511 23.83 25.05 7.39
C PHE A 511 23.87 24.28 6.06
N MET A 512 23.03 24.64 5.07
CA MET A 512 22.97 23.93 3.78
C MET A 512 23.55 24.71 2.58
N ASN A 513 24.16 25.88 2.79
CA ASN A 513 24.68 26.71 1.71
C ASN A 513 26.20 26.95 1.78
N ARG A 514 26.98 25.87 1.90
CA ARG A 514 28.41 25.89 1.56
C ARG A 514 28.66 25.04 0.32
N SER A 515 28.87 25.73 -0.79
CA SER A 515 29.36 25.20 -2.05
C SER A 515 30.64 24.41 -1.83
N ALA A 516 30.62 23.12 -2.19
CA ALA A 516 31.83 22.33 -2.31
C ALA A 516 32.66 22.84 -3.51
N PRO A 517 34.00 22.89 -3.43
CA PRO A 517 34.84 23.27 -4.56
C PRO A 517 34.72 22.22 -5.68
N THR A 518 34.54 22.71 -6.90
CA THR A 518 34.53 21.93 -8.14
C THR A 518 35.89 21.24 -8.31
N VAL A 519 35.95 19.94 -8.04
CA VAL A 519 37.07 19.09 -8.48
C VAL A 519 36.79 18.68 -9.92
N GLN A 520 37.63 19.17 -10.82
CA GLN A 520 37.63 18.85 -12.24
C GLN A 520 37.97 17.36 -12.41
N ALA A 521 37.03 16.59 -12.96
CA ALA A 521 37.27 15.18 -13.27
C ALA A 521 38.32 15.05 -14.39
N PRO A 522 39.29 14.13 -14.31
CA PRO A 522 40.22 13.87 -15.39
C PRO A 522 39.51 13.22 -16.59
N ALA A 523 39.97 13.56 -17.79
CA ALA A 523 39.46 13.07 -19.07
C ALA A 523 39.47 11.53 -19.14
N PRO A 524 38.51 10.92 -19.86
CA PRO A 524 38.47 9.47 -20.03
C PRO A 524 39.69 8.97 -20.84
N PRO A 525 40.22 7.78 -20.53
CA PRO A 525 41.33 7.20 -21.28
C PRO A 525 40.91 6.82 -22.70
N VAL A 526 41.79 7.14 -23.64
CA VAL A 526 41.75 6.74 -25.06
C VAL A 526 41.73 5.21 -25.14
N PRO A 527 40.82 4.60 -25.90
CA PRO A 527 40.81 3.15 -26.06
C PRO A 527 42.04 2.67 -26.83
N SER A 528 42.81 1.78 -26.21
CA SER A 528 43.94 1.09 -26.83
C SER A 528 43.46 0.13 -27.91
N ARG A 529 44.10 0.25 -29.07
CA ARG A 529 44.02 -0.59 -30.26
C ARG A 529 44.30 -2.07 -29.91
N PRO A 530 43.54 -3.04 -30.42
CA PRO A 530 43.95 -4.44 -30.37
C PRO A 530 44.94 -4.75 -31.51
N GLU A 531 46.11 -5.22 -31.14
CA GLU A 531 47.07 -5.87 -32.03
C GLU A 531 46.72 -7.36 -32.19
N GLY A 532 46.87 -7.85 -33.42
CA GLY A 532 47.27 -9.23 -33.72
C GLY A 532 46.14 -10.23 -34.00
N LEU A 533 45.97 -10.57 -35.28
CA LEU A 533 45.94 -11.95 -35.80
C LEU A 533 45.72 -11.92 -37.33
N ASP A 534 46.83 -12.00 -38.05
CA ASP A 534 47.18 -12.95 -39.11
C ASP A 534 46.16 -13.28 -40.24
N GLY A 535 46.63 -13.19 -41.49
CA GLY A 535 46.31 -14.23 -42.49
C GLY A 535 45.79 -13.88 -43.89
N ASN A 536 46.55 -13.09 -44.67
CA ASN A 536 46.87 -13.36 -46.10
C ASN A 536 45.74 -13.38 -47.19
N PRO A 537 46.05 -13.45 -48.51
CA PRO A 537 45.79 -12.34 -49.43
C PRO A 537 44.90 -12.71 -50.63
N PHE A 538 44.28 -11.73 -51.29
CA PHE A 538 43.96 -11.82 -52.72
C PHE A 538 43.89 -10.44 -53.37
N ASP A 539 44.62 -10.34 -54.48
CA ASP A 539 44.77 -9.23 -55.42
C ASP A 539 43.45 -8.84 -56.14
N ASP A 540 43.28 -7.55 -56.46
CA ASP A 540 43.44 -6.98 -57.83
C ASP A 540 42.60 -5.70 -58.07
N THR A 541 43.30 -4.55 -58.05
CA THR A 541 43.23 -3.40 -59.00
C THR A 541 41.92 -2.55 -59.16
N PRO A 542 41.89 -1.42 -59.93
CA PRO A 542 42.27 -0.08 -59.44
C PRO A 542 41.25 1.06 -59.75
N ASN A 543 41.26 2.14 -58.93
CA ASN A 543 41.14 3.62 -59.17
C ASN A 543 40.32 4.21 -60.38
N PRO A 544 40.03 5.54 -60.47
CA PRO A 544 40.11 6.64 -59.48
C PRO A 544 38.98 7.73 -59.53
N VAL A 545 39.01 8.65 -58.55
CA VAL A 545 38.83 10.13 -58.63
C VAL A 545 37.55 10.77 -59.23
N GLN A 546 36.89 11.62 -58.42
CA GLN A 546 36.47 13.03 -58.68
C GLN A 546 35.83 13.54 -57.36
N THR A 547 36.40 14.45 -56.57
CA THR A 547 36.71 15.88 -56.77
C THR A 547 35.53 16.70 -57.27
N MET A 548 34.82 17.38 -56.37
CA MET A 548 34.15 18.64 -56.71
C MET A 548 34.18 19.62 -55.53
N THR A 549 34.87 20.72 -55.79
CA THR A 549 35.08 21.93 -54.99
C THR A 549 33.99 22.97 -55.26
N MET A 550 33.41 23.54 -54.18
CA MET A 550 33.12 24.99 -53.94
C MET A 550 32.21 25.78 -54.94
N PRO A 551 31.81 27.05 -54.69
CA PRO A 551 31.44 27.78 -53.45
C PRO A 551 30.17 28.67 -53.62
N LEU A 552 29.76 29.40 -52.55
CA LEU A 552 29.25 30.80 -52.49
C LEU A 552 28.28 30.94 -51.30
N SER A 553 28.64 31.60 -50.19
CA SER A 553 28.65 33.07 -49.98
C SER A 553 27.25 33.69 -49.86
N ILE A 554 26.89 34.19 -48.66
CA ILE A 554 26.43 35.58 -48.43
C ILE A 554 26.43 35.91 -46.92
N LYS A 555 27.21 36.96 -46.61
CA LYS A 555 27.17 38.00 -45.55
C LYS A 555 26.01 38.00 -44.53
N LYS A 556 26.34 38.04 -43.23
CA LYS A 556 26.54 39.21 -42.31
C LYS A 556 25.25 39.86 -41.78
N GLY A 557 25.07 39.79 -40.47
CA GLY A 557 24.20 40.67 -39.68
C GLY A 557 24.53 40.53 -38.20
N GLY A 558 25.38 41.42 -37.67
CA GLY A 558 25.76 41.46 -36.27
C GLY A 558 24.75 42.23 -35.42
N GLY A 559 24.67 41.89 -34.14
CA GLY A 559 23.93 42.63 -33.13
C GLY A 559 24.46 42.26 -31.74
N ALA A 560 25.21 43.18 -31.15
CA ALA A 560 25.84 43.06 -29.84
C ALA A 560 24.96 43.68 -28.73
N GLY A 561 25.13 43.18 -27.51
CA GLY A 561 24.77 43.85 -26.26
C GLY A 561 23.73 43.08 -25.43
N LYS A 562 23.78 43.01 -24.11
CA LYS A 562 24.69 43.55 -23.08
C LYS A 562 24.47 42.69 -21.82
N ARG A 563 25.50 42.66 -20.96
CA ARG A 563 25.46 42.15 -19.58
C ARG A 563 24.33 42.79 -18.76
N TRP A 564 23.65 41.98 -17.96
CA TRP A 564 23.51 42.11 -16.51
C TRP A 564 23.50 40.70 -15.91
#